data_AF-A0A924G2A9-F1
#
_entry.id   AF-A0A924G2A9-F1
#
_cell.length_a   1.000
_cell.length_b   1.000
_cell.length_c   1.000
_cell.angle_alpha   90.00
_cell.angle_beta   90.00
_cell.angle_gamma   90.00
#
_symmetry.space_group_name_H-M   'P 1'
#
loop_
_entity.id
_entity.type
_entity.pdbx_description
1 polymer ?
#
loop_
_entity_poly.entity_id
_entity_poly.type
_entity_poly.pdbx_seq_one_letter_code
_entity_poly.pdbx_strand_id
1 'polypeptide(L)' 'MAEQIFSYQHLYNFTYSVFKSMGCSEAHATTATTVLLSADLRGIDSHGVARLSGYVRLWEAQRINATPN' A
#
# COMPACT_ATOMS: atom_id res chain seq x y z
N MET A 1 18.90 -14.60 4.21
CA MET A 1 17.83 -15.09 3.31
C MET A 1 18.12 -14.54 1.93
N ALA A 2 17.83 -15.29 0.87
CA ALA A 2 17.95 -14.76 -0.49
C ALA A 2 16.86 -13.70 -0.72
N GLU A 3 17.22 -12.63 -1.43
CA GLU A 3 16.28 -11.57 -1.81
C GLU A 3 15.28 -12.10 -2.86
N GLN A 4 14.01 -11.74 -2.71
CA GLN A 4 12.96 -12.08 -3.68
C GLN A 4 12.61 -10.84 -4.49
N ILE A 5 12.68 -10.96 -5.81
CA ILE A 5 12.33 -9.88 -6.73
C ILE A 5 10.88 -10.05 -7.16
N PHE A 6 10.07 -9.01 -6.93
CA PHE A 6 8.70 -8.94 -7.40
C PHE A 6 8.56 -7.91 -8.53
N SER A 7 7.71 -8.20 -9.51
CA SER A 7 7.40 -7.21 -10.54
C SER A 7 6.56 -6.08 -9.96
N TYR A 8 6.67 -4.88 -10.55
CA TYR A 8 5.83 -3.73 -10.20
C TYR A 8 4.34 -4.11 -10.20
N GLN A 9 3.87 -4.83 -11.24
CA GLN A 9 2.46 -5.18 -11.36
C GLN A 9 2.00 -6.13 -10.24
N HIS A 10 2.88 -7.05 -9.81
CA HIS A 10 2.58 -7.94 -8.70
C HIS A 10 2.39 -7.15 -7.40
N LEU A 11 3.36 -6.28 -7.07
CA LEU A 11 3.28 -5.43 -5.88
C LEU A 11 2.10 -4.44 -5.96
N TYR A 12 1.78 -3.95 -7.16
CA TYR A 12 0.68 -3.04 -7.38
C TYR A 12 -0.64 -3.73 -7.06
N ASN A 13 -0.89 -4.89 -7.67
CA ASN A 13 -2.15 -5.61 -7.48
C ASN A 13 -2.34 -6.03 -6.02
N PHE A 14 -1.26 -6.50 -5.37
CA PHE A 14 -1.28 -6.84 -3.95
C PHE A 14 -1.65 -5.63 -3.09
N THR A 15 -0.88 -4.54 -3.19
CA THR A 15 -1.07 -3.33 -2.39
C THR A 15 -2.43 -2.69 -2.64
N TYR A 16 -2.86 -2.67 -3.91
CA TYR A 16 -4.18 -2.19 -4.32
C TYR A 16 -5.30 -2.98 -3.67
N SER A 17 -5.23 -4.31 -3.75
CA SER A 17 -6.24 -5.19 -3.15
C SER A 17 -6.36 -4.99 -1.63
N VAL A 18 -5.25 -4.75 -0.93
CA VAL A 18 -5.27 -4.44 0.51
C VAL A 18 -6.02 -3.14 0.79
N PHE A 19 -5.72 -2.05 0.08
CA PHE A 19 -6.46 -0.79 0.27
C PHE A 19 -7.94 -0.91 -0.12
N LYS A 20 -8.26 -1.70 -1.15
CA LYS A 20 -9.65 -2.04 -1.50
C LYS A 20 -10.36 -2.79 -0.38
N SER A 21 -9.70 -3.77 0.24
CA SER A 21 -10.23 -4.51 1.39
C SER A 21 -10.40 -3.63 2.63
N MET A 22 -9.62 -2.56 2.78
CA MET A 22 -9.82 -1.55 3.83
C MET A 22 -11.07 -0.68 3.60
N GLY A 23 -11.68 -0.72 2.41
CA GLY A 23 -12.86 0.07 2.05
C GLY A 23 -12.56 1.32 1.22
N CYS A 24 -11.32 1.53 0.75
CA CYS A 24 -11.00 2.67 -0.08
C CYS A 24 -11.73 2.62 -1.44
N SER A 25 -12.11 3.81 -1.96
CA SER A 25 -12.57 3.98 -3.33
C SER A 25 -11.48 3.55 -4.33
N GLU A 26 -11.84 3.29 -5.59
CA GLU A 26 -10.85 2.95 -6.64
C GLU A 26 -9.75 4.02 -6.74
N ALA A 27 -10.15 5.29 -6.69
CA ALA A 27 -9.23 6.43 -6.77
C ALA A 27 -8.29 6.51 -5.56
N HIS A 28 -8.81 6.32 -4.34
CA HIS A 28 -7.98 6.33 -3.13
C HIS A 28 -7.05 5.13 -3.06
N ALA A 29 -7.53 3.93 -3.39
CA ALA A 29 -6.70 2.72 -3.43
C ALA A 29 -5.59 2.82 -4.48
N THR A 30 -5.89 3.38 -5.66
CA THR A 30 -4.91 3.65 -6.72
C THR A 30 -3.84 4.64 -6.23
N THR A 31 -4.27 5.75 -5.62
CA THR A 31 -3.35 6.78 -5.12
C THR A 31 -2.44 6.24 -4.01
N ALA A 32 -3.00 5.57 -3.02
CA ALA A 32 -2.22 5.01 -1.91
C ALA A 32 -1.21 3.95 -2.40
N THR A 33 -1.63 3.09 -3.33
CA THR A 33 -0.77 2.08 -3.95
C THR A 33 0.39 2.71 -4.72
N THR A 34 0.08 3.66 -5.61
CA THR A 34 1.09 4.30 -6.45
C THR A 34 2.11 5.08 -5.62
N VAL A 35 1.69 5.74 -4.54
CA VAL A 35 2.60 6.44 -3.62
C VAL A 35 3.59 5.47 -2.96
N LEU A 36 3.12 4.35 -2.39
CA LEU A 36 4.03 3.37 -1.78
C LEU A 36 5.00 2.78 -2.81
N LEU A 37 4.50 2.32 -3.95
CA LEU A 37 5.37 1.73 -4.97
C LEU A 37 6.33 2.75 -5.60
N SER A 38 5.96 4.03 -5.63
CA SER A 38 6.86 5.09 -6.11
C SER A 38 8.11 5.25 -5.24
N ALA A 39 8.00 4.94 -3.94
CA ALA A 39 9.13 4.93 -3.01
C ALA A 39 10.01 3.70 -3.23
N ASP A 40 9.42 2.50 -3.39
CA ASP A 40 10.17 1.27 -3.71
C ASP A 40 10.95 1.43 -5.02
N LEU A 41 10.32 1.95 -6.08
CA LEU A 41 10.97 2.20 -7.38
C LEU A 41 12.13 3.20 -7.31
N ARG A 42 12.19 4.02 -6.27
CA ARG A 42 13.26 5.00 -6.04
C ARG A 42 14.31 4.49 -5.04
N GLY A 43 14.19 3.26 -4.55
CA GLY A 43 15.06 2.68 -3.52
C GLY A 43 14.89 3.31 -2.15
N ILE A 44 13.70 3.86 -1.83
CA ILE A 44 13.35 4.43 -0.53
C ILE A 44 12.45 3.43 0.21
N ASP A 45 12.99 2.24 0.48
CA ASP A 45 12.24 1.08 0.98
C ASP A 45 11.48 1.38 2.29
N SER A 46 12.04 2.25 3.14
CA SER A 46 11.42 2.63 4.40
C SER A 46 10.07 3.36 4.25
N HIS A 47 9.73 3.82 3.04
CA HIS A 47 8.49 4.52 2.72
C HIS A 47 7.62 3.78 1.69
N GLY A 48 8.03 2.61 1.21
CA GLY A 48 7.29 1.83 0.22
C GLY A 48 6.38 0.76 0.81
N VAL A 49 6.25 -0.39 0.14
CA VAL A 49 5.35 -1.50 0.56
C VAL A 49 5.65 -2.00 1.98
N ALA A 50 6.86 -1.80 2.50
CA ALA A 50 7.21 -2.07 3.90
C ALA A 50 6.29 -1.37 4.92
N ARG A 51 5.63 -0.26 4.53
CA ARG A 51 4.68 0.49 5.36
C ARG A 51 3.26 -0.06 5.33
N LEU A 52 2.91 -0.94 4.39
CA LEU A 52 1.54 -1.39 4.14
C LEU A 52 0.89 -2.03 5.39
N SER A 53 1.63 -2.88 6.10
CA SER A 53 1.16 -3.49 7.35
C SER A 53 0.84 -2.45 8.44
N GLY A 54 1.56 -1.32 8.44
CA GLY A 54 1.29 -0.20 9.33
C GLY A 54 -0.04 0.49 9.02
N TYR A 55 -0.38 0.66 7.74
CA TYR A 55 -1.68 1.19 7.33
C TYR A 55 -2.82 0.28 7.77
N VAL A 56 -2.68 -1.04 7.60
CA VAL A 56 -3.66 -2.03 8.06
C VAL A 56 -3.85 -1.91 9.58
N ARG A 57 -2.77 -1.90 10.36
CA ARG A 57 -2.84 -1.77 11.83
C ARG A 57 -3.52 -0.50 12.29
N LEU A 58 -3.25 0.63 11.63
CA LEU A 58 -3.87 1.91 11.97
C LEU A 58 -5.36 1.94 11.60
N TRP A 59 -5.74 1.30 10.49
CA TRP A 59 -7.14 1.16 10.09
C TRP A 59 -7.92 0.24 11.04
N GLU A 60 -7.37 -0.91 11.40
CA GLU A 60 -7.96 -1.81 12.41
C GLU A 60 -8.16 -1.09 13.75
N ALA A 61 -7.21 -0.23 14.13
CA ALA A 61 -7.31 0.61 15.32
C ALA A 61 -8.24 1.84 15.18
N GLN A 62 -8.98 1.96 14.07
CA GLN A 62 -9.87 3.10 13.77
C GLN A 62 -9.16 4.47 13.79
N ARG A 63 -7.86 4.49 13.45
CA ARG A 63 -7.02 5.71 13.38
C ARG A 63 -6.88 6.26 11.96
N ILE A 64 -7.40 5.54 10.97
CA ILE A 64 -7.45 5.95 9.57
C ILE A 64 -8.89 5.82 9.09
N ASN A 65 -9.44 6.90 8.52
CA ASN A 65 -10.69 6.86 7.79
C ASN A 65 -10.43 6.40 6.34
N ALA A 66 -10.86 5.19 5.99
CA ALA A 66 -10.69 4.64 4.64
C ALA A 66 -11.65 5.24 3.60
N THR A 67 -12.71 5.92 4.05
CA THR A 67 -13.74 6.56 3.24
C THR A 67 -13.88 8.05 3.61
N PRO A 68 -12.83 8.87 3.39
CA PRO A 68 -12.93 10.32 3.58
C PRO A 68 -13.78 10.97 2.47
N ASN A 69 -14.36 12.13 2.78
CA ASN A 69 -15.20 12.92 1.86
C ASN A 69 -14.37 13.62 0.79
#